data_AF-A0A9D6JLL3-F1
#
_entry.id   AF-A0A9D6JLL3-F1
#
_cell.length_a   1.000
_cell.length_b   1.000
_cell.length_c   1.000
_cell.angle_alpha   90.00
_cell.angle_beta   90.00
_cell.angle_gamma   90.00
#
_symmetry.space_group_name_H-M   'P 1'
#
loop_
_entity.id
_entity.type
_entity.pdbx_description
1 polymer ?
#
loop_
_entity_poly.entity_id
_entity_poly.type
_entity_poly.pdbx_seq_one_letter_code
_entity_poly.pdbx_strand_id
1 'polypeptide(L)'
;MIKKTVLIALLVLPVDAAVAAVMNVTNMTAVHGTYALSSPYVSWSNTENPSANLVTGYVNLGAVTELFGVPVVAMTQDGSMGVQGGSVVTAVVDDVAGTITADLTAWTSIWNNEIHNEGDANVTGTWNVLTGEYFLSWSRTHIGGATQGYVASWTMSGIATAVPVPAAVWLFGSGLIVMLGFARNKKH
;
A
#
# COMPACT_ATOMS: atom_id res chain seq x y z
N MET A 1 12.50 47.84 50.71
CA MET A 1 13.06 46.57 50.18
C MET A 1 12.04 45.96 49.22
N ILE A 2 12.26 46.07 47.91
CA ILE A 2 11.37 45.51 46.88
C ILE A 2 11.92 44.13 46.49
N LYS A 3 11.18 43.06 46.80
CA LYS A 3 11.52 41.70 46.38
C LYS A 3 11.21 41.55 44.88
N LYS A 4 12.24 41.36 44.06
CA LYS A 4 12.10 40.98 42.65
C LYS A 4 11.75 39.50 42.57
N THR A 5 10.51 39.18 42.22
CA THR A 5 10.08 37.82 41.86
C THR A 5 10.59 37.52 40.45
N VAL A 6 11.51 36.56 40.32
CA VAL A 6 11.98 36.06 39.03
C VAL A 6 10.94 35.06 38.51
N LEU A 7 10.26 35.40 37.43
CA LEU A 7 9.35 34.51 36.73
C LEU A 7 10.18 33.61 35.81
N ILE A 8 10.33 32.34 36.18
CA ILE A 8 10.95 31.33 35.30
C ILE A 8 9.84 30.88 34.33
N ALA A 9 9.91 31.35 33.09
CA ALA A 9 9.06 30.86 32.01
C ALA A 9 9.55 29.45 31.61
N LEU A 10 8.82 28.43 32.03
CA LEU A 10 9.03 27.06 31.58
C LEU A 10 8.58 26.99 30.11
N LEU A 11 9.55 26.95 29.19
CA LEU A 11 9.30 26.71 27.77
C LEU A 11 8.89 25.24 27.62
N VAL A 12 7.59 24.97 27.64
CA VAL A 12 7.04 23.66 27.25
C VAL A 12 7.17 23.57 25.74
N LEU A 13 8.18 22.83 25.26
CA LEU A 13 8.22 22.42 23.86
C LEU A 13 6.97 21.58 23.60
N PRO A 14 6.20 21.84 22.52
CA PRO A 14 5.15 20.93 22.13
C PRO A 14 5.81 19.58 21.83
N VAL A 15 5.50 18.57 22.63
CA VAL A 15 5.68 17.19 22.22
C VAL A 15 4.77 17.03 21.01
N ASP A 16 5.38 16.89 19.83
CA ASP A 16 4.67 16.61 18.59
C ASP A 16 3.69 15.47 18.87
N ALA A 17 2.41 15.78 18.90
CA ALA A 17 1.40 14.75 18.81
C ALA A 17 1.57 14.19 17.41
N ALA A 18 2.24 13.04 17.30
CA ALA A 18 2.27 12.25 16.08
C ALA A 18 0.80 11.92 15.74
N VAL A 19 0.20 12.77 14.92
CA VAL A 19 -1.11 12.51 14.33
C VAL A 19 -0.93 11.22 13.54
N ALA A 20 -1.82 10.25 13.76
CA ALA A 20 -1.87 9.02 12.99
C ALA A 20 -1.77 9.37 11.50
N ALA A 21 -0.60 9.12 10.91
CA ALA A 21 -0.33 9.51 9.55
C ALA A 21 -0.74 8.32 8.69
N VAL A 22 -1.94 8.38 8.12
CA VAL A 22 -2.23 7.55 6.96
C VAL A 22 -1.32 8.04 5.83
N MET A 23 -0.45 7.16 5.34
CA MET A 23 0.57 7.51 4.36
C MET A 23 0.41 6.69 3.09
N ASN A 24 0.64 7.32 1.95
CA ASN A 24 0.67 6.63 0.67
C ASN A 24 1.95 5.80 0.56
N VAL A 25 1.81 4.56 0.12
CA VAL A 25 2.93 3.69 -0.24
C VAL A 25 3.49 4.15 -1.58
N THR A 26 4.81 4.36 -1.64
CA THR A 26 5.53 4.80 -2.86
C THR A 26 6.30 3.66 -3.52
N ASN A 27 6.56 2.58 -2.77
CA ASN A 27 7.12 1.34 -3.30
C ASN A 27 6.52 0.15 -2.56
N MET A 28 6.10 -0.87 -3.31
CA MET A 28 5.52 -2.10 -2.78
C MET A 28 6.00 -3.28 -3.61
N THR A 29 6.78 -4.18 -3.01
CA THR A 29 7.24 -5.42 -3.66
C THR A 29 6.45 -6.61 -3.16
N ALA A 30 6.10 -7.53 -4.06
CA ALA A 30 5.50 -8.81 -3.72
C ALA A 30 6.59 -9.89 -3.80
N VAL A 31 6.88 -10.57 -2.68
CA VAL A 31 8.00 -11.52 -2.60
C VAL A 31 7.50 -12.96 -2.52
N HIS A 32 6.53 -13.23 -1.67
CA HIS A 32 6.03 -14.58 -1.42
C HIS A 32 4.59 -14.56 -0.91
N GLY A 33 3.94 -15.72 -0.95
CA GLY A 33 2.62 -15.91 -0.38
C GLY A 33 2.07 -17.30 -0.64
N THR A 34 0.75 -17.42 -0.62
CA THR A 34 0.02 -18.64 -0.96
C THR A 34 -1.05 -18.34 -1.99
N TYR A 35 -1.35 -19.33 -2.81
CA TYR A 35 -2.41 -19.31 -3.81
C TYR A 35 -3.21 -20.60 -3.70
N ALA A 36 -4.52 -20.53 -3.82
CA ALA A 36 -5.39 -21.71 -3.88
C ALA A 36 -6.57 -21.44 -4.80
N LEU A 37 -6.86 -22.40 -5.68
CA LEU A 37 -8.13 -22.47 -6.40
C LEU A 37 -8.98 -23.53 -5.68
N SER A 38 -9.76 -23.13 -4.68
CA SER A 38 -10.61 -23.97 -3.80
C SER A 38 -9.95 -24.96 -2.81
N SER A 39 -8.62 -25.19 -2.87
CA SER A 39 -7.76 -26.10 -2.04
C SER A 39 -7.11 -27.20 -2.90
N PRO A 40 -5.85 -27.61 -2.64
CA PRO A 40 -4.95 -27.15 -1.57
C PRO A 40 -4.32 -25.78 -1.84
N TYR A 41 -3.79 -25.16 -0.78
CA TYR A 41 -2.93 -23.99 -0.88
C TYR A 41 -1.55 -24.41 -1.36
N VAL A 42 -1.07 -23.76 -2.42
CA VAL A 42 0.31 -23.84 -2.87
C VAL A 42 1.04 -22.57 -2.47
N SER A 43 2.27 -22.70 -2.01
CA SER A 43 3.13 -21.54 -1.82
C SER A 43 3.53 -20.97 -3.18
N TRP A 44 3.69 -19.66 -3.26
CA TRP A 44 4.23 -18.97 -4.43
C TRP A 44 5.35 -18.02 -4.01
N SER A 45 6.28 -17.78 -4.94
CA SER A 45 7.36 -16.82 -4.78
C SER A 45 7.62 -16.05 -6.07
N ASN A 46 7.95 -14.77 -5.95
CA ASN A 46 8.33 -13.93 -7.07
C ASN A 46 9.84 -13.99 -7.26
N THR A 47 10.31 -15.01 -7.98
CA THR A 47 11.74 -15.22 -8.27
C THR A 47 12.17 -14.56 -9.57
N GLU A 48 11.26 -14.38 -10.53
CA GLU A 48 11.57 -13.81 -11.84
C GLU A 48 11.68 -12.28 -11.81
N ASN A 49 10.88 -11.60 -10.99
CA ASN A 49 10.91 -10.13 -10.89
C ASN A 49 10.78 -9.62 -9.44
N PRO A 50 11.71 -9.99 -8.53
CA PRO A 50 11.60 -9.70 -7.10
C PRO A 50 11.62 -8.21 -6.75
N SER A 51 12.08 -7.36 -7.67
CA SER A 51 12.14 -5.90 -7.50
C SER A 51 10.98 -5.17 -8.16
N ALA A 52 9.98 -5.89 -8.69
CA ALA A 52 8.78 -5.28 -9.26
C ALA A 52 8.08 -4.40 -8.22
N ASN A 53 7.91 -3.12 -8.56
CA ASN A 53 7.15 -2.19 -7.74
C ASN A 53 5.70 -2.13 -8.23
N LEU A 54 4.79 -2.67 -7.41
CA LEU A 54 3.37 -2.76 -7.75
C LEU A 54 2.71 -1.38 -7.90
N VAL A 55 3.14 -0.36 -7.15
CA VAL A 55 2.44 0.94 -7.09
C VAL A 55 2.86 1.94 -8.16
N THR A 56 3.85 1.60 -9.00
CA THR A 56 4.34 2.49 -10.08
C THR A 56 3.74 2.21 -11.45
N GLY A 57 2.96 1.14 -11.61
CA GLY A 57 2.36 0.77 -12.88
C GLY A 57 1.98 -0.71 -12.95
N TYR A 58 1.70 -1.16 -14.17
CA TYR A 58 1.45 -2.57 -14.44
C TYR A 58 2.76 -3.34 -14.54
N VAL A 59 2.85 -4.46 -13.83
CA VAL A 59 4.07 -5.26 -13.70
C VAL A 59 3.76 -6.73 -13.90
N ASN A 60 4.70 -7.44 -14.53
CA ASN A 60 4.66 -8.89 -14.62
C ASN A 60 5.63 -9.48 -13.60
N LEU A 61 5.13 -10.37 -12.73
CA LEU A 61 5.92 -11.06 -11.71
C LEU A 61 6.50 -12.39 -12.23
N GLY A 62 6.04 -12.86 -13.39
CA GLY A 62 6.45 -14.14 -13.96
C GLY A 62 5.71 -15.33 -13.35
N ALA A 63 6.22 -16.54 -13.59
CA ALA A 63 5.67 -17.74 -12.96
C ALA A 63 5.97 -17.73 -11.46
N VAL A 64 4.91 -17.71 -10.64
CA VAL A 64 5.04 -17.62 -9.18
C VAL A 64 4.82 -18.95 -8.47
N THR A 65 4.07 -19.86 -9.08
CA THR A 65 3.80 -21.21 -8.58
C THR A 65 3.33 -22.12 -9.71
N GLU A 66 2.99 -23.36 -9.40
CA GLU A 66 2.40 -24.32 -10.33
C GLU A 66 1.11 -24.91 -9.74
N LEU A 67 0.09 -25.04 -10.59
CA LEU A 67 -1.11 -25.82 -10.30
C LEU A 67 -1.21 -26.95 -11.32
N PHE A 68 -1.30 -28.19 -10.84
CA PHE A 68 -1.38 -29.40 -11.66
C PHE A 68 -0.24 -29.52 -12.70
N GLY A 69 0.96 -29.05 -12.34
CA GLY A 69 2.14 -29.05 -13.23
C GLY A 69 2.11 -27.99 -14.33
N VAL A 70 1.17 -27.03 -14.25
CA VAL A 70 1.07 -25.89 -15.16
C VAL A 70 1.40 -24.60 -14.39
N PRO A 71 2.32 -23.76 -14.89
CA PRO A 71 2.67 -22.51 -14.24
C PRO A 71 1.48 -21.58 -14.07
N VAL A 72 1.43 -20.93 -12.90
CA VAL A 72 0.57 -19.78 -12.63
C VAL A 72 1.44 -18.53 -12.71
N VAL A 73 1.16 -17.69 -13.70
CA VAL A 73 1.85 -16.42 -13.88
C VAL A 73 1.06 -15.34 -13.16
N ALA A 74 1.70 -14.53 -12.32
CA ALA A 74 1.06 -13.40 -11.66
C ALA A 74 1.50 -12.07 -12.28
N MET A 75 0.56 -11.14 -12.43
CA MET A 75 0.82 -9.81 -12.96
C MET A 75 -0.22 -8.81 -12.49
N THR A 76 0.06 -7.52 -12.72
CA THR A 76 -0.94 -6.46 -12.68
C THR A 76 -1.14 -5.95 -14.10
N GLN A 77 -2.39 -5.73 -14.52
CA GLN A 77 -2.71 -5.24 -15.86
C GLN A 77 -3.92 -4.30 -15.85
N ASP A 78 -4.02 -3.44 -16.87
CA ASP A 78 -5.25 -2.70 -17.11
C ASP A 78 -6.34 -3.62 -17.66
N GLY A 79 -7.58 -3.19 -17.51
CA GLY A 79 -8.74 -3.84 -18.13
C GLY A 79 -8.74 -3.82 -19.67
N SER A 80 -7.63 -3.52 -20.35
CA SER A 80 -7.60 -3.38 -21.81
C SER A 80 -7.58 -4.73 -22.54
N MET A 81 -7.10 -5.80 -21.88
CA MET A 81 -7.06 -7.17 -22.41
C MET A 81 -8.41 -7.94 -22.24
N GLY A 82 -9.51 -7.26 -21.87
CA GLY A 82 -10.84 -7.85 -21.75
C GLY A 82 -11.58 -7.40 -20.47
N VAL A 83 -12.46 -8.23 -19.91
CA VAL A 83 -13.17 -7.95 -18.63
C VAL A 83 -12.22 -8.06 -17.41
N GLN A 84 -10.91 -8.03 -17.63
CA GLN A 84 -9.92 -8.51 -16.68
C GLN A 84 -8.79 -7.52 -16.50
N GLY A 85 -8.49 -7.15 -15.25
CA GLY A 85 -7.64 -6.02 -14.89
C GLY A 85 -8.42 -4.94 -14.14
N GLY A 86 -7.70 -3.94 -13.64
CA GLY A 86 -8.23 -2.88 -12.79
C GLY A 86 -7.33 -1.67 -12.78
N SER A 87 -7.48 -0.82 -11.78
CA SER A 87 -6.59 0.33 -11.62
C SER A 87 -5.18 -0.11 -11.20
N VAL A 88 -4.16 0.65 -11.58
CA VAL A 88 -2.80 0.48 -11.03
C VAL A 88 -2.88 0.34 -9.51
N VAL A 89 -2.11 -0.59 -8.95
CA VAL A 89 -2.14 -0.86 -7.52
C VAL A 89 -1.84 0.41 -6.76
N THR A 90 -2.64 0.66 -5.72
CA THR A 90 -2.38 1.73 -4.75
C THR A 90 -2.42 1.12 -3.36
N ALA A 91 -1.70 1.72 -2.42
CA ALA A 91 -1.78 1.30 -1.03
C ALA A 91 -1.54 2.48 -0.09
N VAL A 92 -2.18 2.38 1.07
CA VAL A 92 -1.97 3.27 2.21
C VAL A 92 -1.61 2.44 3.43
N VAL A 93 -0.75 3.00 4.28
CA VAL A 93 -0.41 2.42 5.59
C VAL A 93 -0.90 3.33 6.71
N ASP A 94 -1.18 2.72 7.85
CA ASP A 94 -1.46 3.40 9.11
C ASP A 94 -0.45 2.91 10.15
N ASP A 95 0.48 3.78 10.52
CA ASP A 95 1.56 3.50 11.48
C ASP A 95 1.07 3.22 12.89
N VAL A 96 -0.05 3.82 13.26
CA VAL A 96 -0.61 3.67 14.60
C VAL A 96 -1.34 2.34 14.70
N ALA A 97 -2.08 1.97 13.66
CA ALA A 97 -2.78 0.70 13.59
C ALA A 97 -1.87 -0.48 13.21
N GLY A 98 -0.71 -0.23 12.58
CA GLY A 98 0.15 -1.28 12.04
C GLY A 98 -0.52 -2.02 10.88
N THR A 99 -1.27 -1.29 10.05
CA THR A 99 -2.07 -1.87 8.95
C THR A 99 -1.69 -1.29 7.61
N ILE A 100 -1.88 -2.09 6.56
CA ILE A 100 -1.84 -1.66 5.17
C ILE A 100 -3.21 -1.93 4.53
N THR A 101 -3.68 -1.02 3.67
CA THR A 101 -4.84 -1.24 2.81
C THR A 101 -4.45 -0.96 1.37
N ALA A 102 -4.69 -1.92 0.48
CA ALA A 102 -4.32 -1.85 -0.93
C ALA A 102 -5.53 -2.01 -1.85
N ASP A 103 -5.54 -1.28 -2.95
CA ASP A 103 -6.36 -1.59 -4.12
C ASP A 103 -5.54 -2.52 -5.02
N LEU A 104 -5.94 -3.79 -5.07
CA LEU A 104 -5.34 -4.83 -5.88
C LEU A 104 -6.19 -5.18 -7.10
N THR A 105 -7.14 -4.33 -7.53
CA THR A 105 -8.08 -4.66 -8.61
C THR A 105 -7.44 -5.01 -9.96
N ALA A 106 -6.18 -4.61 -10.18
CA ALA A 106 -5.38 -5.02 -11.34
C ALA A 106 -4.72 -6.40 -11.22
N TRP A 107 -4.69 -7.02 -10.04
CA TRP A 107 -4.07 -8.33 -9.83
C TRP A 107 -4.74 -9.40 -10.69
N THR A 108 -3.92 -10.03 -11.52
CA THR A 108 -4.35 -10.98 -12.53
C THR A 108 -3.44 -12.19 -12.50
N SER A 109 -4.02 -13.37 -12.64
CA SER A 109 -3.27 -14.60 -12.89
C SER A 109 -3.47 -15.08 -14.33
N ILE A 110 -2.46 -15.75 -14.87
CA ILE A 110 -2.60 -16.57 -16.08
C ILE A 110 -2.29 -18.00 -15.70
N TRP A 111 -3.23 -18.89 -15.98
CA TRP A 111 -3.07 -20.31 -15.77
C TRP A 111 -3.77 -21.09 -16.89
N ASN A 112 -3.09 -22.09 -17.45
CA ASN A 112 -3.62 -22.92 -18.54
C ASN A 112 -4.17 -22.12 -19.75
N ASN A 113 -3.44 -21.06 -20.15
CA ASN A 113 -3.84 -20.11 -21.20
C ASN A 113 -5.15 -19.34 -20.94
N GLU A 114 -5.70 -19.42 -19.74
CA GLU A 114 -6.78 -18.55 -19.29
C GLU A 114 -6.19 -17.41 -18.46
N ILE A 115 -6.75 -16.22 -18.67
CA ILE A 115 -6.47 -15.05 -17.84
C ILE A 115 -7.61 -14.97 -16.82
N HIS A 116 -7.28 -14.59 -15.59
CA HIS A 116 -8.25 -14.37 -14.52
C HIS A 116 -7.94 -13.06 -13.77
N ASN A 117 -8.91 -12.15 -13.66
CA ASN A 117 -8.83 -11.04 -12.71
C ASN A 117 -9.25 -11.53 -11.33
N GLU A 118 -8.26 -11.60 -10.44
CA GLU A 118 -8.40 -12.13 -9.09
C GLU A 118 -8.11 -11.07 -8.02
N GLY A 119 -7.97 -9.81 -8.45
CA GLY A 119 -7.73 -8.66 -7.58
C GLY A 119 -8.94 -8.20 -6.81
N ASP A 120 -8.78 -7.47 -5.72
CA ASP A 120 -9.89 -6.88 -4.98
C ASP A 120 -9.56 -5.46 -4.52
N ALA A 121 -10.58 -4.66 -4.26
CA ALA A 121 -10.43 -3.33 -3.69
C ALA A 121 -10.42 -3.41 -2.16
N ASN A 122 -9.70 -2.50 -1.50
CA ASN A 122 -9.65 -2.40 -0.04
C ASN A 122 -9.14 -3.67 0.65
N VAL A 123 -8.14 -4.34 0.06
CA VAL A 123 -7.48 -5.48 0.68
C VAL A 123 -6.64 -4.99 1.86
N THR A 124 -7.05 -5.35 3.08
CA THR A 124 -6.37 -4.94 4.31
C THR A 124 -5.51 -6.06 4.88
N GLY A 125 -4.43 -5.69 5.55
CA GLY A 125 -3.62 -6.62 6.32
C GLY A 125 -2.64 -5.91 7.26
N THR A 126 -1.60 -6.62 7.66
CA THR A 126 -0.64 -6.12 8.67
C THR A 126 0.54 -5.44 8.01
N TRP A 127 1.08 -4.41 8.66
CA TRP A 127 2.29 -3.72 8.25
C TRP A 127 3.17 -3.39 9.45
N ASN A 128 4.46 -3.66 9.31
CA ASN A 128 5.46 -3.37 10.32
C ASN A 128 6.14 -2.04 10.00
N VAL A 129 5.88 -1.02 10.80
CA VAL A 129 6.43 0.33 10.63
C VAL A 129 7.96 0.38 10.64
N LEU A 130 8.62 -0.56 11.33
CA LEU A 130 10.07 -0.57 11.46
C LEU A 130 10.77 -1.24 10.27
N THR A 131 10.18 -2.32 9.75
CA THR A 131 10.79 -3.13 8.68
C THR A 131 10.20 -2.85 7.30
N GLY A 132 9.02 -2.23 7.24
CA GLY A 132 8.22 -2.10 6.03
C GLY A 132 7.56 -3.40 5.58
N GLU A 133 7.74 -4.50 6.31
CA GLU A 133 7.14 -5.79 5.97
C GLU A 133 5.62 -5.71 6.04
N TYR A 134 4.96 -6.27 5.04
CA TYR A 134 3.51 -6.38 5.03
C TYR A 134 3.03 -7.80 4.77
N PHE A 135 1.77 -8.04 5.13
CA PHE A 135 1.03 -9.24 4.76
C PHE A 135 -0.40 -8.85 4.38
N LEU A 136 -0.88 -9.33 3.24
CA LEU A 136 -2.23 -9.16 2.71
C LEU A 136 -2.86 -10.53 2.45
N SER A 137 -4.18 -10.62 2.55
CA SER A 137 -4.96 -11.79 2.19
C SER A 137 -6.27 -11.36 1.54
N TRP A 138 -6.63 -11.97 0.42
CA TRP A 138 -7.88 -11.71 -0.28
C TRP A 138 -8.32 -12.94 -1.05
N SER A 139 -9.56 -12.89 -1.55
CA SER A 139 -10.08 -13.95 -2.41
C SER A 139 -11.05 -13.40 -3.42
N ARG A 140 -11.10 -13.99 -4.61
CA ARG A 140 -12.03 -13.61 -5.66
C ARG A 140 -12.56 -14.81 -6.40
N THR A 141 -13.84 -14.76 -6.77
CA THR A 141 -14.46 -15.78 -7.61
C THR A 141 -14.10 -15.54 -9.07
N HIS A 142 -13.67 -16.58 -9.76
CA HIS A 142 -13.39 -16.54 -11.20
C HIS A 142 -14.68 -16.28 -11.99
N ILE A 143 -14.59 -15.37 -12.95
CA ILE A 143 -15.68 -15.00 -13.85
C ILE A 143 -15.27 -15.39 -15.27
N GLY A 144 -16.00 -16.33 -15.86
CA GLY A 144 -15.70 -16.90 -17.19
C GLY A 144 -14.64 -18.00 -17.16
N GLY A 145 -14.40 -18.62 -18.31
CA GLY A 145 -13.45 -19.73 -18.46
C GLY A 145 -13.93 -21.05 -17.87
N ALA A 146 -13.06 -22.07 -17.93
CA ALA A 146 -13.34 -23.39 -17.39
C ALA A 146 -13.40 -23.43 -15.85
N THR A 147 -12.81 -22.43 -15.20
CA THR A 147 -12.73 -22.29 -13.74
C THR A 147 -13.82 -21.36 -13.17
N GLN A 148 -14.86 -21.02 -13.94
CA GLN A 148 -15.95 -20.17 -13.47
C GLN A 148 -16.56 -20.69 -12.15
N GLY A 149 -16.71 -19.80 -11.17
CA GLY A 149 -17.28 -20.13 -9.86
C GLY A 149 -16.30 -20.67 -8.84
N TYR A 150 -15.08 -21.02 -9.24
CA TYR A 150 -14.01 -21.31 -8.29
C TYR A 150 -13.56 -20.03 -7.58
N VAL A 151 -13.16 -20.16 -6.31
CA VAL A 151 -12.60 -19.07 -5.53
C VAL A 151 -11.08 -19.21 -5.52
N ALA A 152 -10.42 -18.20 -6.08
CA ALA A 152 -8.99 -17.98 -5.92
C ALA A 152 -8.75 -17.26 -4.60
N SER A 153 -7.97 -17.87 -3.71
CA SER A 153 -7.53 -17.28 -2.44
C SER A 153 -6.04 -16.99 -2.52
N TRP A 154 -5.66 -15.77 -2.18
CA TRP A 154 -4.29 -15.30 -2.18
C TRP A 154 -3.87 -14.82 -0.81
N THR A 155 -2.61 -15.08 -0.49
CA THR A 155 -1.86 -14.28 0.48
C THR A 155 -0.65 -13.68 -0.21
N MET A 156 -0.19 -12.54 0.27
CA MET A 156 0.97 -11.83 -0.27
C MET A 156 1.73 -11.15 0.86
N SER A 157 3.04 -11.32 0.87
CA SER A 157 3.95 -10.58 1.71
C SER A 157 5.16 -10.08 0.95
N GLY A 158 5.73 -9.01 1.47
CA GLY A 158 6.87 -8.31 0.88
C GLY A 158 7.17 -7.03 1.64
N ILE A 159 7.77 -6.05 0.97
CA ILE A 159 8.19 -4.78 1.58
C ILE A 159 7.42 -3.63 0.96
N ALA A 160 6.83 -2.78 1.82
CA ALA A 160 6.20 -1.54 1.45
C ALA A 160 6.92 -0.37 2.13
N THR A 161 7.27 0.66 1.36
CA THR A 161 7.79 1.92 1.90
C THR A 161 6.76 3.02 1.69
N ALA A 162 6.42 3.69 2.79
CA ALA A 162 5.57 4.87 2.77
C ALA A 162 6.40 6.10 3.13
N VAL A 163 6.02 7.25 2.58
CA VAL A 163 6.68 8.52 2.88
C VAL A 163 5.69 9.38 3.65
N PRO A 164 6.02 9.83 4.88
CA PRO A 164 5.21 10.81 5.57
C PRO A 164 5.05 12.04 4.70
N VAL A 165 3.80 12.41 4.40
CA VAL A 165 3.54 13.70 3.74
C VAL A 165 4.08 14.77 4.67
N PRO A 166 5.13 15.53 4.29
CA PRO A 166 5.77 16.41 5.24
C PRO A 166 4.75 17.39 5.81
N ALA A 167 4.64 17.45 7.13
CA ALA A 167 3.88 18.48 7.86
C ALA A 167 4.28 19.92 7.44
N ALA A 168 5.39 20.05 6.71
CA ALA A 168 5.83 21.24 6.02
C ALA A 168 4.72 21.92 5.19
N VAL A 169 3.78 21.20 4.55
CA VAL A 169 2.68 21.85 3.80
C VAL A 169 1.81 22.74 4.71
N TRP A 170 1.58 22.30 5.96
CA TRP A 170 0.87 23.08 6.98
C TRP A 170 1.74 24.19 7.58
N LEU A 171 3.04 23.97 7.77
CA LEU A 171 3.98 25.00 8.23
C LEU A 171 4.18 26.11 7.19
N PHE A 172 4.20 25.79 5.90
CA PHE A 172 4.25 26.79 4.84
C PHE A 172 2.93 27.57 4.74
N GLY A 173 1.78 26.91 4.90
CA GLY A 173 0.48 27.58 4.95
C GLY A 173 0.34 28.54 6.13
N SER A 174 0.66 28.09 7.34
CA SER A 174 0.58 28.90 8.57
C SER A 174 1.67 29.97 8.65
N GLY A 175 2.90 29.64 8.24
CA GLY A 175 4.01 30.59 8.18
C GLY A 175 3.76 31.74 7.21
N LEU A 176 3.14 31.46 6.06
CA LEU A 176 2.77 32.51 5.08
C LEU A 176 1.68 33.44 5.63
N ILE A 177 0.68 32.91 6.35
CA ILE A 177 -0.37 33.72 6.98
C ILE A 177 0.24 34.64 8.05
N VAL A 178 1.13 34.13 8.89
CA VAL A 178 1.83 34.94 9.91
C VAL A 178 2.66 36.04 9.24
N MET A 179 3.40 35.72 8.17
CA MET A 179 4.17 36.73 7.43
C MET A 179 3.27 37.81 6.77
N LEU A 180 2.15 37.42 6.16
CA LEU A 180 1.19 38.37 5.58
C LEU A 180 0.54 39.27 6.66
N GLY A 181 0.30 38.72 7.85
CA GLY A 181 -0.18 39.49 9.01
C GLY A 181 0.84 40.54 9.47
N PHE A 182 2.11 40.16 9.60
CA PHE A 182 3.18 41.10 9.98
C PHE A 182 3.47 42.16 8.91
N ALA A 183 3.33 41.81 7.62
CA ALA A 183 3.53 42.75 6.51
C ALA A 183 2.50 43.91 6.49
N ARG A 184 1.29 43.72 7.03
CA ARG A 184 0.23 44.75 7.07
C ARG A 184 0.44 45.81 8.18
N ASN A 185 1.28 45.55 9.18
CA ASN A 185 1.47 46.46 10.33
C ASN A 185 2.47 47.62 10.11
N LYS A 186 2.99 47.83 8.90
CA LYS A 186 3.95 48.92 8.61
C LYS A 186 3.33 50.22 8.07
N LYS A 187 2.01 50.38 8.15
CA LYS A 187 1.33 51.64 7.82
C LYS A 187 0.60 52.19 9.05
N HIS A 188 1.33 52.66 10.05
CA HIS A 188 0.89 53.67 11.01
C HIS A 188 2.10 54.32 11.66
#